data_AF-A0A1B4FG05-F1
#
_entry.id   AF-A0A1B4FG05-F1
#
_cell.length_a   1.000
_cell.length_b   1.000
_cell.length_c   1.000
_cell.angle_alpha   90.00
_cell.angle_beta   90.00
_cell.angle_gamma   90.00
#
_symmetry.space_group_name_H-M   'P 1'
#
loop_
_entity.id
_entity.type
_entity.pdbx_description
1 polymer ?
#
loop_
_entity_poly.entity_id
_entity_poly.type
_entity_poly.pdbx_seq_one_letter_code
_entity_poly.pdbx_strand_id
1 'polypeptide(L)' 'MLIHGARAVLARAKHLSEALQRLLARRPFNVVVVALANKIARTIWALLAHDRTYEPGDAARAA' A
#
# COMPACT_ATOMS: atom_id res chain seq x y z
N MET A 1 -2.68 9.45 -9.65
CA MET A 1 -1.31 8.88 -9.57
C MET A 1 -1.21 7.60 -8.73
N LEU A 2 -1.94 7.43 -7.63
CA LEU A 2 -1.77 6.27 -6.72
C LEU A 2 -2.02 4.89 -7.36
N ILE A 3 -3.00 4.74 -8.24
CA ILE A 3 -3.27 3.46 -8.93
C ILE A 3 -2.08 3.03 -9.79
N HIS A 4 -1.48 3.98 -10.52
CA HIS A 4 -0.34 3.72 -11.39
C HIS A 4 0.92 3.41 -10.56
N GLY A 5 1.13 4.13 -9.46
CA GLY A 5 2.21 3.86 -8.51
C GLY A 5 2.08 2.50 -7.84
N ALA A 6 0.89 2.14 -7.35
CA ALA A 6 0.63 0.82 -6.76
C ALA A 6 0.91 -0.32 -7.75
N ARG A 7 0.49 -0.15 -9.00
CA ARG A 7 0.78 -1.12 -10.07
C ARG A 7 2.28 -1.24 -10.35
N ALA A 8 3.01 -0.12 -10.39
CA ALA A 8 4.47 -0.13 -10.56
C ALA A 8 5.19 -0.86 -9.41
N VAL A 9 4.76 -0.63 -8.16
CA VAL A 9 5.28 -1.34 -6.99
C VAL A 9 5.04 -2.85 -7.12
N LEU A 10 3.81 -3.26 -7.40
CA LEU A 10 3.47 -4.69 -7.53
C LEU A 10 4.19 -5.37 -8.71
N ALA A 11 4.49 -4.62 -9.79
CA ALA A 11 5.18 -5.16 -10.96
C ALA A 11 6.72 -5.21 -10.83
N ARG A 12 7.32 -4.35 -9.99
CA ARG A 12 8.78 -4.11 -10.01
C ARG A 12 9.47 -4.30 -8.65
N ALA A 13 8.74 -4.33 -7.55
CA ALA A 13 9.35 -4.51 -6.24
C ALA A 13 10.00 -5.90 -6.14
N LYS A 14 11.27 -5.93 -5.72
CA LYS A 14 12.01 -7.18 -5.47
C LYS A 14 11.48 -7.94 -4.25
N HIS A 15 10.93 -7.20 -3.29
CA HIS A 15 10.38 -7.74 -2.05
C HIS A 15 9.01 -7.10 -1.80
N LEU A 16 7.97 -7.92 -1.79
CA LEU A 16 6.63 -7.55 -1.35
C LEU A 16 6.43 -8.05 0.08
N SER A 17 5.66 -7.32 0.89
CA SER A 17 5.29 -7.82 2.21
C SER A 17 4.49 -9.12 2.11
N GLU A 18 4.63 -9.99 3.11
CA GLU A 18 3.87 -11.27 3.14
C GLU A 18 2.36 -11.04 3.05
N ALA A 19 1.84 -9.94 3.61
CA ALA A 19 0.43 -9.57 3.49
C ALA A 19 0.02 -9.32 2.03
N LEU A 20 0.83 -8.60 1.24
CA LEU A 20 0.56 -8.37 -0.19
C LEU A 20 0.70 -9.65 -1.00
N GLN A 21 1.69 -10.49 -0.71
CA GLN A 21 1.86 -11.79 -1.38
C GLN A 21 0.65 -12.70 -1.13
N ARG A 22 0.20 -12.81 0.13
CA ARG A 22 -1.01 -13.57 0.48
C ARG A 22 -2.27 -13.00 -0.17
N LEU A 23 -2.36 -11.68 -0.32
CA LEU A 23 -3.49 -11.04 -0.99
C LEU A 23 -3.49 -11.32 -2.50
N LEU A 24 -2.33 -11.25 -3.15
CA LEU A 24 -2.15 -11.61 -4.57
C LEU A 24 -2.49 -13.07 -4.84
N ALA A 25 -2.18 -13.98 -3.91
CA ALA A 25 -2.54 -15.39 -4.04
C ALA A 25 -4.06 -15.65 -4.01
N ARG A 26 -4.85 -14.72 -3.45
CA ARG A 26 -6.29 -14.92 -3.20
C ARG A 26 -7.19 -13.99 -4.03
N ARG A 27 -6.66 -12.91 -4.59
CA ARG A 27 -7.45 -11.84 -5.24
C ARG A 27 -6.88 -11.45 -6.60
N PRO A 28 -7.73 -11.06 -7.57
CA PRO A 28 -7.27 -10.59 -8.87
C PRO A 28 -6.30 -9.40 -8.75
N PHE A 29 -5.32 -9.33 -9.65
CA PHE A 29 -4.26 -8.32 -9.63
C PHE A 29 -4.78 -6.88 -9.50
N ASN A 30 -5.79 -6.51 -10.30
CA ASN A 30 -6.36 -5.15 -10.26
C ASN A 30 -7.01 -4.80 -8.91
N VAL A 31 -7.59 -5.79 -8.22
CA VAL A 31 -8.13 -5.59 -6.86
C VAL A 31 -7.00 -5.29 -5.89
N VAL A 32 -5.87 -5.99 -6.01
CA VAL A 32 -4.70 -5.74 -5.16
C VAL A 32 -4.07 -4.37 -5.44
N VAL A 33 -4.00 -3.95 -6.71
CA VAL A 33 -3.54 -2.61 -7.11
C VAL A 33 -4.39 -1.53 -6.40
N VAL A 34 -5.71 -1.65 -6.47
CA VAL A 34 -6.63 -0.68 -5.84
C VAL A 34 -6.50 -0.73 -4.32
N ALA A 35 -6.40 -1.92 -3.72
CA ALA A 35 -6.23 -2.07 -2.27
C ALA A 35 -4.93 -1.42 -1.77
N LEU A 36 -3.82 -1.62 -2.47
CA LEU A 36 -2.54 -0.98 -2.14
C LEU A 36 -2.64 0.54 -2.27
N ALA A 37 -3.23 1.05 -3.36
CA ALA A 37 -3.46 2.47 -3.53
C ALA A 37 -4.35 3.07 -2.44
N ASN A 38 -5.40 2.35 -2.02
CA ASN A 38 -6.28 2.76 -0.94
C ASN A 38 -5.55 2.79 0.42
N LYS A 39 -4.69 1.81 0.70
CA LYS A 39 -3.83 1.82 1.90
C LYS A 39 -2.98 3.10 1.93
N ILE A 40 -2.29 3.41 0.84
CA ILE A 40 -1.44 4.61 0.72
C ILE A 40 -2.28 5.88 0.89
N ALA A 41 -3.46 5.96 0.26
CA ALA A 41 -4.36 7.09 0.41
C ALA A 41 -4.79 7.31 1.87
N ARG A 42 -5.12 6.23 2.60
CA ARG A 42 -5.48 6.29 4.02
C ARG A 42 -4.31 6.75 4.89
N THR A 43 -3.08 6.31 4.59
CA THR A 43 -1.88 6.80 5.27
C THR A 43 -1.71 8.30 5.05
N ILE A 44 -1.77 8.77 3.80
CA ILE A 44 -1.68 10.20 3.47
C ILE A 44 -2.77 10.99 4.19
N TRP A 45 -4.02 10.51 4.16
CA TRP A 45 -5.13 11.15 4.85
C TRP A 45 -4.89 11.27 6.36
N ALA A 46 -4.43 10.20 7.01
CA ALA A 46 -4.15 10.23 8.45
C ALA A 46 -3.00 11.21 8.80
N LEU A 47 -1.98 11.30 7.96
CA LEU A 47 -0.90 12.28 8.15
C LEU A 47 -1.44 13.72 8.04
N LEU A 48 -2.22 14.01 7.01
CA LEU A 48 -2.81 15.33 6.78
C LEU A 48 -3.85 15.72 7.84
N ALA A 49 -4.71 14.77 8.24
CA ALA A 49 -5.76 15.02 9.22
C ALA A 49 -5.22 15.25 10.64
N HIS A 50 -4.01 14.79 10.92
CA HIS A 50 -3.39 14.88 12.24
C HIS A 50 -2.09 15.69 12.26
N ASP A 51 -1.76 16.38 11.16
CA ASP A 51 -0.52 17.16 10.98
C ASP A 51 0.75 16.38 11.40
N ARG A 52 0.84 15.11 10.98
CA ARG A 52 1.95 14.22 11.32
C ARG A 52 2.90 14.03 10.15
N THR A 53 4.17 13.83 10.46
CA THR A 53 5.19 13.40 9.49
C THR A 53 5.12 11.89 9.27
N TYR A 54 5.43 11.45 8.05
CA TYR A 54 5.49 10.03 7.72
C TYR A 54 6.66 9.35 8.45
N GLU A 55 6.34 8.42 9.36
CA GLU A 55 7.29 7.53 10.01
C GLU A 55 7.23 6.13 9.36
N PRO A 56 8.33 5.64 8.76
CA PRO A 56 8.35 4.35 8.04
C PRO A 56 7.93 3.14 8.90
N GLY A 57 8.04 3.25 10.23
CA GLY A 57 7.67 2.20 11.18
C GLY A 57 6.17 2.06 11.43
N ASP A 58 5.39 3.13 11.34
CA ASP A 58 3.95 3.11 11.68
C ASP A 58 3.11 2.44 10.59
N ALA A 59 3.51 2.58 9.33
CA ALA A 59 2.85 1.93 8.19
C ALA A 59 3.09 0.40 8.12
N ALA A 60 4.13 -0.08 8.81
CA ALA A 60 4.49 -1.49 8.99
C ALA A 60 3.84 -2.11 10.24
N ARG A 61 3.56 -1.32 11.28
CA ARG A 61 3.01 -1.78 12.57
C ARG A 61 1.49 -1.99 12.55
N ALA A 62 0.79 -1.42 11.56
CA ALA A 62 -0.65 -1.54 11.37
C ALA A 62 -1.08 -2.65 10.36
N ALA A 63 -0.17 -3.54 9.94
CA ALA A 63 -0.42 -4.63 9.00
C ALA A 63 0.14 -5.97 9.52
#